data_AF-A0AB39LA89-F1
#
_entry.id   AF-A0AB39LA89-F1
#
_cell.length_a   1.000
_cell.length_b   1.000
_cell.length_c   1.000
_cell.angle_alpha   90.00
_cell.angle_beta   90.00
_cell.angle_gamma   90.00
#
_symmetry.space_group_name_H-M   'P 1'
#
loop_
_entity.id
_entity.type
_entity.pdbx_description
1 polymer ?
#
loop_
_entity_poly.entity_id
_entity_poly.type
_entity_poly.pdbx_seq_one_letter_code
_entity_poly.pdbx_strand_id
1 'polypeptide(L)'
;MLRATDLRGAVVAVTFYASAIAVFVTRLSGASRIGHWIGYFEFVLAIPLLYLLASAPALNRPWLYYVQIALMLAWLLVEALLDYVLKIDFRKTRWMVIGYVTLFFAATGGMLGLARNAGLGWIIAAGILFLTMAVLAFVQRAVTGR
;
A
#
# COMPACT_ATOMS: atom_id res chain seq x y z
N MET A 1 17.90 -0.68 18.23
CA MET A 1 16.48 -0.32 18.05
C MET A 1 16.21 0.30 16.68
N LEU A 2 16.88 1.41 16.31
CA LEU A 2 16.68 2.11 15.03
C LEU A 2 16.73 1.19 13.79
N ARG A 3 17.81 0.40 13.62
CA ARG A 3 17.95 -0.57 12.51
C ARG A 3 16.81 -1.60 12.44
N ALA A 4 16.32 -2.08 13.59
CA ALA A 4 15.23 -3.04 13.62
C ALA A 4 13.91 -2.39 13.16
N THR A 5 13.68 -1.14 13.53
CA THR A 5 12.52 -0.36 13.09
C THR A 5 12.59 -0.03 11.60
N ASP A 6 13.78 0.30 11.07
CA ASP A 6 13.99 0.51 9.63
C ASP A 6 13.70 -0.76 8.83
N LEU A 7 14.22 -1.89 9.29
CA LEU A 7 13.97 -3.19 8.67
C LEU A 7 12.48 -3.54 8.68
N ARG A 8 11.77 -3.29 9.78
CA ARG A 8 10.31 -3.48 9.86
C ARG A 8 9.58 -2.62 8.83
N GLY A 9 9.97 -1.36 8.68
CA GLY A 9 9.39 -0.47 7.66
C GLY A 9 9.58 -1.01 6.24
N ALA A 10 10.78 -1.50 5.92
CA ALA A 10 11.07 -2.09 4.62
C ALA A 10 10.32 -3.41 4.39
N VAL A 11 10.23 -4.28 5.40
CA VAL A 11 9.45 -5.52 5.34
C VAL A 11 7.98 -5.20 5.07
N VAL A 12 7.39 -4.25 5.81
CA VAL A 12 5.99 -3.83 5.58
C VAL A 12 5.80 -3.32 4.15
N ALA A 13 6.72 -2.49 3.63
CA ALA A 13 6.65 -1.99 2.26
C ALA A 13 6.65 -3.13 1.23
N VAL A 14 7.63 -4.03 1.32
CA VAL A 14 7.79 -5.16 0.39
C VAL A 14 6.60 -6.12 0.49
N THR A 15 6.14 -6.43 1.70
CA THR A 15 4.98 -7.29 1.93
C THR A 15 3.73 -6.67 1.34
N PHE A 16 3.52 -5.36 1.50
CA PHE A 16 2.41 -4.64 0.89
C PHE A 16 2.45 -4.71 -0.64
N TYR A 17 3.61 -4.45 -1.26
CA TYR A 17 3.68 -4.52 -2.72
C TYR A 17 3.46 -5.94 -3.24
N ALA A 18 4.01 -6.95 -2.56
CA ALA A 18 3.82 -8.34 -2.93
C ALA A 18 2.34 -8.76 -2.82
N SER A 19 1.64 -8.35 -1.75
CA SER A 19 0.20 -8.61 -1.61
C SER A 19 -0.61 -7.90 -2.69
N ALA A 20 -0.32 -6.62 -2.96
CA ALA A 20 -1.03 -5.85 -3.98
C ALA A 20 -0.85 -6.45 -5.38
N ILE A 21 0.37 -6.88 -5.73
CA ILE A 21 0.64 -7.61 -6.97
C ILE A 21 -0.19 -8.89 -7.03
N ALA A 22 -0.23 -9.67 -5.95
CA ALA A 22 -1.04 -10.89 -5.91
C ALA A 22 -2.54 -10.61 -6.06
N VAL A 23 -3.07 -9.52 -5.47
CA VAL A 23 -4.46 -9.07 -5.69
C VAL A 23 -4.69 -8.73 -7.16
N PHE A 24 -3.80 -7.97 -7.80
CA PHE A 24 -3.94 -7.62 -9.20
C PHE A 24 -3.87 -8.83 -10.14
N VAL A 25 -2.93 -9.75 -9.91
CA VAL A 25 -2.81 -10.99 -10.68
C VAL A 25 -4.07 -11.86 -10.52
N THR A 26 -4.54 -12.07 -9.29
CA THR A 26 -5.75 -12.88 -9.05
C THR A 26 -7.01 -12.26 -9.67
N ARG A 27 -7.12 -10.93 -9.67
CA ARG A 27 -8.20 -10.20 -10.37
C ARG A 27 -8.12 -10.38 -11.88
N LEU A 28 -6.93 -10.28 -12.48
CA LEU A 28 -6.71 -10.51 -13.91
C LEU A 28 -7.01 -11.96 -14.33
N SER A 29 -6.73 -12.94 -13.47
CA SER A 29 -7.02 -14.36 -13.73
C SER A 29 -8.50 -14.75 -13.48
N GLY A 30 -9.37 -13.81 -13.10
CA GLY A 30 -10.78 -14.10 -12.78
C GLY A 30 -11.00 -14.83 -11.45
N ALA A 31 -9.95 -15.11 -10.69
CA ALA A 31 -9.99 -15.80 -9.39
C ALA A 31 -10.31 -14.83 -8.23
N SER A 32 -11.42 -14.08 -8.37
CA SER A 32 -11.82 -12.98 -7.48
C SER A 32 -11.93 -13.36 -5.98
N ARG A 33 -12.21 -14.63 -5.68
CA ARG A 33 -12.35 -15.12 -4.30
C ARG A 33 -11.03 -15.07 -3.54
N ILE A 34 -9.91 -15.40 -4.19
CA ILE A 34 -8.58 -15.37 -3.56
C ILE A 34 -8.12 -13.92 -3.35
N GLY A 35 -8.37 -13.05 -4.33
CA GLY A 35 -8.03 -11.63 -4.23
C GLY A 35 -8.70 -10.92 -3.05
N HIS A 36 -9.92 -11.30 -2.69
CA HIS A 36 -10.61 -10.75 -1.51
C HIS A 36 -9.89 -11.08 -0.20
N TRP A 37 -9.44 -12.34 -0.01
CA TRP A 37 -8.72 -12.73 1.20
C TRP A 37 -7.36 -12.03 1.32
N ILE A 38 -6.67 -11.83 0.20
CA ILE A 38 -5.41 -11.09 0.17
C ILE A 38 -5.65 -9.61 0.47
N GLY A 39 -6.75 -9.02 -0.02
CA GLY A 39 -7.16 -7.66 0.36
C GLY A 39 -7.39 -7.50 1.87
N TYR A 40 -8.01 -8.48 2.52
CA TYR A 40 -8.15 -8.48 3.98
C TYR A 40 -6.80 -8.48 4.72
N PHE A 41 -5.81 -9.20 4.17
CA PHE A 41 -4.47 -9.25 4.74
C PHE A 41 -3.78 -7.88 4.73
N GLU A 42 -4.05 -7.02 3.75
CA GLU A 42 -3.45 -5.67 3.69
C GLU A 42 -3.85 -4.80 4.88
N PHE A 43 -5.06 -4.96 5.42
CA PHE A 43 -5.46 -4.25 6.65
C PHE A 43 -4.67 -4.69 7.89
N VAL A 44 -4.18 -5.93 7.92
CA VAL A 44 -3.31 -6.39 9.02
C VAL A 44 -2.01 -5.60 9.05
N LEU A 45 -1.54 -5.12 7.89
CA LEU A 45 -0.35 -4.25 7.80
C LEU A 45 -0.56 -2.87 8.44
N ALA A 46 -1.81 -2.46 8.75
CA ALA A 46 -2.06 -1.26 9.55
C ALA A 46 -1.44 -1.38 10.96
N ILE A 47 -1.40 -2.57 11.55
CA ILE A 47 -0.86 -2.80 12.89
C ILE A 47 0.63 -2.42 12.97
N PRO A 48 1.53 -2.98 12.14
CA PRO A 48 2.93 -2.58 12.16
C PRO A 48 3.12 -1.11 11.74
N LEU A 49 2.29 -0.56 10.83
CA LEU A 49 2.36 0.86 10.48
C LEU A 49 2.05 1.79 11.65
N LEU A 50 1.01 1.48 12.44
CA LEU A 50 0.68 2.23 13.66
C LEU A 50 1.80 2.14 14.70
N TYR A 51 2.41 0.96 14.86
CA TYR A 51 3.58 0.80 15.72
C TYR A 51 4.76 1.67 15.25
N LEU A 52 5.05 1.69 13.95
CA LEU A 52 6.11 2.53 13.37
C LEU A 52 5.83 4.02 13.60
N LEU A 53 4.57 4.44 13.46
CA LEU A 53 4.14 5.82 13.71
C LEU A 53 4.28 6.21 15.19
N ALA A 54 3.82 5.35 16.11
CA ALA A 54 3.92 5.58 17.55
C ALA A 54 5.38 5.61 18.04
N SER A 55 6.25 4.83 17.40
CA SER A 55 7.68 4.77 17.72
C SER A 55 8.50 5.90 17.06
N ALA A 56 7.92 6.64 16.12
CA ALA A 56 8.63 7.65 15.33
C ALA A 56 9.17 8.84 16.15
N PRO A 57 8.46 9.39 17.16
CA PRO A 57 8.98 10.48 17.99
C PRO A 57 10.20 10.07 18.80
N ALA A 58 10.17 8.86 19.38
CA ALA A 58 11.29 8.30 20.13
C ALA A 58 12.54 8.05 19.26
N LEU A 59 12.36 7.94 17.95
CA LEU A 59 13.43 7.71 16.97
C LEU A 59 13.84 8.98 16.22
N ASN A 60 13.34 10.16 16.62
CA ASN A 60 13.61 11.46 15.99
C ASN A 60 13.44 11.43 14.46
N ARG A 61 12.39 10.78 13.97
CA ARG A 61 12.13 10.66 12.53
C ARG A 61 11.76 12.02 11.92
N PRO A 62 12.17 12.30 10.67
CA PRO A 62 11.80 13.52 9.98
C PRO A 62 10.30 13.55 9.69
N TRP A 63 9.73 14.75 9.54
CA TRP A 63 8.30 14.97 9.29
C TRP A 63 7.76 14.15 8.10
N LEU A 64 8.58 13.99 7.05
CA LEU A 64 8.21 13.23 5.85
C LEU A 64 7.88 11.76 6.16
N TYR A 65 8.52 11.16 7.17
CA TYR A 65 8.25 9.79 7.60
C TYR A 65 6.82 9.63 8.12
N TYR A 66 6.33 10.62 8.88
CA TYR A 66 4.96 10.63 9.39
C TYR A 66 3.96 10.75 8.26
N VAL A 67 4.22 11.62 7.28
CA VAL A 67 3.35 11.80 6.12
C VAL A 67 3.27 10.52 5.28
N GLN A 68 4.40 9.84 5.07
CA GLN A 68 4.43 8.58 4.33
C GLN A 68 3.56 7.50 4.98
N ILE A 69 3.68 7.32 6.30
CA ILE A 69 2.86 6.35 7.04
C ILE A 69 1.39 6.79 7.09
N ALA A 70 1.13 8.08 7.33
CA ALA A 70 -0.23 8.62 7.40
C ALA A 70 -0.97 8.47 6.08
N LEU A 71 -0.30 8.67 4.93
CA LEU A 71 -0.90 8.44 3.61
C LEU A 71 -1.30 6.97 3.42
N MET A 72 -0.44 6.02 3.82
CA MET A 72 -0.78 4.60 3.74
C MET A 72 -1.93 4.21 4.67
N LEU A 73 -1.92 4.68 5.91
CA LEU A 73 -3.03 4.46 6.84
C LEU A 73 -4.33 5.11 6.36
N ALA A 74 -4.27 6.30 5.77
CA ALA A 74 -5.42 6.97 5.19
C ALA A 74 -5.97 6.18 3.99
N TRP A 75 -5.10 5.66 3.12
CA TRP A 75 -5.53 4.81 2.01
C TRP A 75 -6.22 3.54 2.51
N LEU A 76 -5.63 2.83 3.49
CA LEU A 76 -6.25 1.66 4.12
C LEU A 76 -7.61 2.02 4.75
N LEU A 77 -7.71 3.17 5.43
CA LEU A 77 -8.99 3.61 6.00
C LEU A 77 -10.04 3.88 4.93
N VAL A 78 -9.66 4.53 3.82
CA VAL A 78 -10.57 4.79 2.69
C VAL A 78 -11.01 3.48 2.03
N GLU A 79 -10.09 2.54 1.80
CA GLU A 79 -10.42 1.20 1.27
C GLU A 79 -11.41 0.48 2.19
N ALA A 80 -11.14 0.46 3.50
CA ALA A 80 -12.02 -0.16 4.49
C ALA A 80 -13.42 0.48 4.49
N LEU A 81 -13.48 1.81 4.47
CA LEU A 81 -14.74 2.54 4.52
C LEU A 81 -15.56 2.34 3.25
N LEU A 82 -14.93 2.45 2.07
CA LEU A 82 -15.63 2.37 0.79
C LEU A 82 -16.06 0.93 0.47
N ASP A 83 -15.18 -0.05 0.60
CA ASP A 83 -15.46 -1.42 0.14
C ASP A 83 -16.10 -2.32 1.22
N TYR A 84 -15.80 -2.12 2.51
CA TYR A 84 -16.24 -3.04 3.56
C TYR A 84 -17.38 -2.49 4.41
N VAL A 85 -17.30 -1.21 4.82
CA VAL A 85 -18.29 -0.59 5.69
C VAL A 85 -19.49 -0.07 4.88
N LEU A 86 -19.24 0.84 3.94
CA LEU A 86 -20.30 1.50 3.18
C LEU A 86 -20.70 0.75 1.91
N LYS A 87 -19.82 -0.14 1.40
CA LYS A 87 -20.02 -0.91 0.17
C LYS A 87 -20.43 -0.02 -1.01
N ILE A 88 -19.87 1.17 -1.09
CA ILE A 88 -20.20 2.15 -2.14
C ILE A 88 -19.54 1.69 -3.43
N ASP A 89 -20.32 1.62 -4.50
CA ASP A 89 -19.81 1.29 -5.84
C ASP A 89 -19.12 2.51 -6.48
N PHE A 90 -18.10 3.03 -5.78
CA PHE A 90 -17.38 4.28 -6.14
C PHE A 90 -16.68 4.19 -7.49
N ARG A 91 -16.51 2.97 -8.00
CA ARG A 91 -15.89 2.63 -9.29
C ARG A 91 -16.68 3.17 -10.49
N LYS A 92 -17.97 3.53 -10.31
CA LYS A 92 -18.79 4.19 -11.33
C LYS A 92 -18.61 5.71 -11.38
N THR A 93 -18.11 6.31 -10.31
CA THR A 93 -17.99 7.77 -10.18
C THR A 93 -16.58 8.23 -10.47
N ARG A 94 -16.37 8.87 -11.64
CA ARG A 94 -15.04 9.21 -12.16
C ARG A 94 -14.16 9.95 -11.15
N TRP A 95 -14.69 10.96 -10.46
CA TRP A 95 -13.90 11.75 -9.51
C TRP A 95 -13.49 10.95 -8.27
N MET A 96 -14.33 10.03 -7.80
CA MET A 96 -13.99 9.12 -6.70
C MET A 96 -12.87 8.16 -7.09
N VAL A 97 -12.93 7.60 -8.31
CA VAL A 97 -11.86 6.73 -8.83
C VAL A 97 -10.54 7.47 -8.94
N ILE A 98 -10.54 8.71 -9.46
CA ILE A 98 -9.32 9.52 -9.56
C ILE A 98 -8.75 9.77 -8.17
N GLY A 99 -9.56 10.25 -7.21
CA GLY A 99 -9.10 10.49 -5.84
C GLY A 99 -8.56 9.23 -5.17
N TYR A 100 -9.25 8.10 -5.34
CA TYR A 100 -8.83 6.81 -4.82
C TYR A 100 -7.48 6.36 -5.39
N VAL A 101 -7.31 6.39 -6.71
CA VAL A 101 -6.06 5.98 -7.38
C VAL A 101 -4.91 6.93 -7.04
N THR A 102 -5.16 8.24 -6.97
CA THR A 102 -4.15 9.21 -6.54
C THR A 102 -3.70 8.94 -5.11
N LEU A 103 -4.63 8.70 -4.19
CA LEU A 103 -4.30 8.36 -2.80
C LEU A 103 -3.52 7.04 -2.72
N PHE A 104 -3.91 6.03 -3.49
CA PHE A 104 -3.19 4.75 -3.58
C PHE A 104 -1.73 4.94 -4.01
N PHE A 105 -1.48 5.69 -5.09
CA PHE A 105 -0.12 5.94 -5.57
C PHE A 105 0.68 6.84 -4.62
N ALA A 106 0.05 7.80 -3.95
CA ALA A 106 0.71 8.62 -2.93
C ALA A 106 1.12 7.77 -1.72
N ALA A 107 0.23 6.90 -1.23
CA ALA A 107 0.49 5.95 -0.15
C ALA A 107 1.62 4.97 -0.50
N THR A 108 1.49 4.29 -1.63
CA THR A 108 2.46 3.28 -2.09
C THR A 108 3.80 3.90 -2.45
N GLY A 109 3.83 5.09 -3.05
CA GLY A 109 5.06 5.84 -3.27
C GLY A 109 5.75 6.23 -1.96
N GLY A 110 4.96 6.57 -0.92
CA GLY A 110 5.49 6.85 0.42
C GLY A 110 6.23 5.67 1.05
N MET A 111 5.79 4.43 0.79
CA MET A 111 6.43 3.22 1.30
C MET A 111 7.84 2.97 0.75
N LEU A 112 8.19 3.55 -0.42
CA LEU A 112 9.58 3.56 -0.90
C LEU A 112 10.51 4.32 0.06
N GLY A 113 10.00 5.40 0.66
CA GLY A 113 10.73 6.15 1.68
C GLY A 113 11.03 5.33 2.93
N LEU A 114 10.10 4.46 3.35
CA LEU A 114 10.31 3.52 4.44
C LEU A 114 11.39 2.48 4.09
N ALA A 115 11.32 1.91 2.88
CA ALA A 115 12.31 0.94 2.42
C ALA A 115 13.72 1.52 2.30
N ARG A 116 13.84 2.78 1.88
CA ARG A 116 15.12 3.49 1.78
C ARG A 116 15.87 3.54 3.11
N ASN A 117 15.17 3.68 4.22
CA ASN A 117 15.81 3.76 5.54
C ASN A 117 16.50 2.44 5.96
N ALA A 118 16.11 1.31 5.36
CA ALA A 118 16.73 0.01 5.64
C ALA A 118 17.96 -0.30 4.77
N GLY A 119 18.27 0.53 3.76
CA GLY A 119 19.46 0.42 2.93
C GLY A 119 19.19 0.15 1.44
N LEU A 120 20.27 0.06 0.65
CA LEU A 120 20.21 0.04 -0.82
C LEU A 120 19.47 -1.19 -1.38
N GLY A 121 19.71 -2.37 -0.81
CA GLY A 121 19.04 -3.60 -1.25
C GLY A 121 17.52 -3.52 -1.10
N TRP A 122 17.03 -2.93 0.00
CA TRP A 122 15.62 -2.77 0.27
C TRP A 122 14.94 -1.78 -0.67
N ILE A 123 15.56 -0.64 -0.97
CA ILE A 123 14.99 0.32 -1.93
C ILE A 123 14.97 -0.23 -3.36
N ILE A 124 15.98 -1.02 -3.76
CA ILE A 124 15.98 -1.67 -5.09
C ILE A 124 14.82 -2.68 -5.17
N ALA A 125 14.70 -3.57 -4.17
CA ALA A 125 13.64 -4.56 -4.13
C ALA A 125 12.25 -3.90 -4.11
N ALA A 126 12.05 -2.90 -3.24
CA ALA A 126 10.83 -2.13 -3.13
C ALA A 126 10.52 -1.36 -4.43
N GLY A 127 11.54 -0.78 -5.08
CA GLY A 127 11.40 -0.05 -6.34
C GLY A 127 10.94 -0.96 -7.48
N ILE A 128 11.53 -2.15 -7.62
CA ILE A 128 11.11 -3.14 -8.62
C ILE A 128 9.65 -3.54 -8.38
N LEU A 129 9.31 -3.92 -7.14
CA LEU A 129 7.94 -4.33 -6.80
C LEU A 129 6.93 -3.19 -7.00
N PHE A 130 7.29 -1.97 -6.63
CA PHE A 130 6.44 -0.79 -6.85
C PHE A 130 6.16 -0.58 -8.34
N LEU A 131 7.18 -0.67 -9.20
CA LEU A 131 7.01 -0.52 -10.65
C LEU A 131 6.16 -1.66 -11.23
N THR A 132 6.40 -2.90 -10.82
CA THR A 132 5.57 -4.05 -11.23
C THR A 132 4.11 -3.86 -10.81
N MET A 133 3.88 -3.47 -9.56
CA MET A 133 2.55 -3.17 -9.02
C MET A 133 1.88 -2.04 -9.81
N ALA A 134 2.60 -0.96 -10.11
CA ALA A 134 2.10 0.17 -10.87
C ALA A 134 1.66 -0.24 -12.28
N VAL A 135 2.51 -0.98 -13.01
CA VAL A 135 2.18 -1.50 -14.35
C VAL A 135 0.94 -2.38 -14.29
N LEU A 136 0.86 -3.30 -13.32
CA LEU A 136 -0.31 -4.18 -13.16
C LEU A 136 -1.60 -3.41 -12.86
N ALA A 137 -1.54 -2.32 -12.07
CA ALA A 137 -2.71 -1.49 -11.80
C ALA A 137 -3.28 -0.88 -13.10
N PHE A 138 -2.41 -0.37 -13.98
CA PHE A 138 -2.83 0.16 -15.29
C PHE A 138 -3.31 -0.93 -16.25
N VAL A 139 -2.62 -2.07 -16.30
CA VAL A 139 -3.04 -3.23 -17.11
C VAL A 139 -4.42 -3.73 -16.67
N GLN A 140 -4.65 -3.86 -15.36
CA GLN A 140 -5.95 -4.26 -14.84
C GLN A 140 -7.05 -3.30 -15.28
N ARG A 141 -6.81 -1.99 -15.18
CA ARG A 141 -7.78 -0.98 -15.62
C ARG A 141 -8.07 -1.07 -17.11
N ALA A 142 -7.05 -1.31 -17.93
CA ALA A 142 -7.18 -1.44 -19.39
C ALA A 142 -7.97 -2.71 -19.80
N VAL A 143 -7.70 -3.84 -19.15
CA VAL A 143 -8.33 -5.14 -19.47
C VAL A 143 -9.74 -5.24 -18.91
N THR A 144 -9.94 -4.83 -17.65
CA THR A 144 -11.22 -5.05 -16.96
C THR A 144 -12.21 -3.89 -17.09
N GLY A 145 -11.77 -2.74 -17.62
CA GLY A 145 -12.60 -1.53 -17.76
C GLY A 145 -13.09 -0.95 -16.42
N ARG A 146 -12.58 -1.48 -15.31
CA ARG A 146 -12.89 -1.13 -13.92
C ARG A 146 -11.61 -0.79 -13.17
#